data_AF-A0A5Q4GGP3-F1
#
_entry.id   AF-A0A5Q4GGP3-F1
#
_cell.length_a   1.000
_cell.length_b   1.000
_cell.length_c   1.000
_cell.angle_alpha   90.00
_cell.angle_beta   90.00
_cell.angle_gamma   90.00
#
_symmetry.space_group_name_H-M   'P 1'
#
loop_
_entity.id
_entity.type
_entity.pdbx_description
1 polymer ?
#
loop_
_entity_poly.entity_id
_entity_poly.type
_entity_poly.pdbx_seq_one_letter_code
_entity_poly.pdbx_strand_id
1 'polypeptide(L)'
;MTPLRAAESTSSPRRSAFVYLANGTHSLDYQITTPGKDYRFSRSLKPLEKFRNVITPISGLHHPGGLGQAHGCAKVWLTGGKLGPSDRNTISVDQKMAEVTAQHTRYASMEIAINGGSLAWTADGVPLPPLRRCSEIFASMFGEPEGGKAAQRRTLRRKASVLDANLDEVRRLDEKMGAADRGRMEQYLTSIREAEIRARRADEWLDTPLPEITEEDRKRTNRDIPQTLAGDYFRTVYDLMVLAFQTDVTRVATFSMGGEGDQIAIPEIGISQTRHQLSHHGGDPGYIEKHVQYDIFAFEQFSYFLTRLAETKDVNGKPLLDSTMALFGSGMAYGHGHGNANLPLVLAGGSALGLKHGSHIDFNQGHFDGYQLDQPGKHYGLCSRPANPNAHMSNLLAMMAQRMGCEIDQFGDSNQVIEV
;
A
#
# COMPACT_ATOMS: atom_id res chain seq x y z
N MET A 1 27.17 2.75 3.80
CA MET A 1 27.51 2.76 5.24
C MET A 1 26.25 2.37 6.00
N THR A 2 26.35 1.38 6.89
CA THR A 2 25.21 0.82 7.64
C THR A 2 25.06 1.58 8.97
N PRO A 3 23.86 2.05 9.36
CA PRO A 3 23.67 2.65 10.68
C PRO A 3 24.00 1.65 11.79
N LEU A 4 24.62 2.15 12.86
CA LEU A 4 25.34 1.42 13.92
C LEU A 4 24.49 0.46 14.81
N ARG A 5 23.21 0.24 14.49
CA ARG A 5 22.36 -0.80 15.11
C ARG A 5 21.99 -1.95 14.18
N ALA A 6 22.50 -1.98 12.94
CA ALA A 6 22.30 -3.05 11.98
C ALA A 6 23.26 -4.26 12.18
N ALA A 7 23.63 -4.56 13.42
CA ALA A 7 24.43 -5.73 13.75
C ALA A 7 23.53 -6.97 13.92
N GLU A 8 22.75 -7.29 12.90
CA GLU A 8 22.27 -8.65 12.67
C GLU A 8 22.92 -9.17 11.40
N SER A 9 23.71 -10.23 11.54
CA SER A 9 24.23 -10.93 10.38
C SER A 9 23.12 -11.78 9.75
N THR A 10 23.01 -11.73 8.42
CA THR A 10 22.47 -12.77 7.53
C THR A 10 20.98 -12.86 7.17
N SER A 11 20.22 -11.75 7.14
CA SER A 11 19.07 -11.69 6.20
C SER A 11 18.98 -10.34 5.48
N SER A 12 18.77 -10.36 4.16
CA SER A 12 18.52 -9.13 3.39
C SER A 12 17.27 -8.45 3.95
N PRO A 13 17.26 -7.11 4.11
CA PRO A 13 16.10 -6.42 4.65
C PRO A 13 14.84 -6.72 3.86
N ARG A 14 13.80 -7.23 4.52
CA ARG A 14 12.50 -7.50 3.91
C ARG A 14 11.74 -6.19 3.80
N ARG A 15 11.20 -5.88 2.61
CA ARG A 15 10.50 -4.63 2.33
C ARG A 15 9.16 -4.86 1.67
N SER A 16 8.23 -3.96 1.91
CA SER A 16 6.90 -3.99 1.30
C SER A 16 6.44 -2.60 0.85
N ALA A 17 5.89 -2.53 -0.35
CA ALA A 17 5.28 -1.35 -0.92
C ALA A 17 3.84 -1.66 -1.36
N PHE A 18 2.90 -0.76 -1.06
CA PHE A 18 1.51 -0.87 -1.49
C PHE A 18 1.11 0.38 -2.28
N VAL A 19 0.72 0.20 -3.53
CA VAL A 19 0.35 1.29 -4.45
C VAL A 19 -1.12 1.16 -4.82
N TYR A 20 -1.90 2.17 -4.45
CA TYR A 20 -3.35 2.17 -4.66
C TYR A 20 -3.78 3.07 -5.81
N LEU A 21 -4.51 2.48 -6.76
CA LEU A 21 -5.21 3.18 -7.83
C LEU A 21 -6.70 3.22 -7.50
N ALA A 22 -7.22 4.38 -7.10
CA ALA A 22 -8.63 4.51 -6.76
C ALA A 22 -9.57 4.33 -7.98
N ASN A 23 -10.76 3.79 -7.72
CA ASN A 23 -11.84 3.49 -8.68
C ASN A 23 -11.50 2.42 -9.73
N GLY A 24 -10.63 1.47 -9.39
CA GLY A 24 -10.31 0.31 -10.22
C GLY A 24 -9.55 0.67 -11.49
N THR A 25 -9.84 -0.06 -12.56
CA THR A 25 -9.35 0.16 -13.93
C THR A 25 -10.57 0.12 -14.88
N HIS A 26 -10.37 0.38 -16.16
CA HIS A 26 -11.35 -0.01 -17.16
C HIS A 26 -11.35 -1.55 -17.27
N SER A 27 -12.33 -2.19 -16.64
CA SER A 27 -12.31 -3.63 -16.34
C SER A 27 -12.19 -4.53 -17.58
N LEU A 28 -12.86 -4.18 -18.69
CA LEU A 28 -12.75 -4.92 -19.94
C LEU A 28 -11.36 -4.85 -20.59
N ASP A 29 -10.68 -3.69 -20.49
CA ASP A 29 -9.33 -3.56 -21.06
C ASP A 29 -8.33 -4.26 -20.14
N TYR A 30 -8.44 -4.08 -18.83
CA TYR A 30 -7.52 -4.66 -17.86
C TYR A 30 -7.52 -6.20 -17.86
N GLN A 31 -8.66 -6.84 -18.11
CA GLN A 31 -8.84 -8.27 -17.89
C GLN A 31 -7.91 -9.15 -18.74
N ILE A 32 -7.10 -9.96 -18.07
CA ILE A 32 -6.34 -11.05 -18.68
C ILE A 32 -7.26 -12.27 -18.81
N THR A 33 -7.40 -12.82 -20.01
CA THR A 33 -8.35 -13.91 -20.30
C THR A 33 -7.72 -15.31 -20.26
N THR A 34 -6.40 -15.41 -20.40
CA THR A 34 -5.66 -16.68 -20.35
C THR A 34 -4.78 -16.72 -19.10
N PRO A 35 -5.08 -17.57 -18.10
CA PRO A 35 -4.25 -17.72 -16.91
C PRO A 35 -2.99 -18.54 -17.18
N GLY A 36 -2.08 -18.57 -16.20
CA GLY A 36 -0.83 -19.32 -16.29
C GLY A 36 0.31 -18.51 -16.91
N LYS A 37 1.38 -19.20 -17.36
CA LYS A 37 2.62 -18.57 -17.84
C LYS A 37 2.49 -17.86 -19.19
N ASP A 38 1.59 -18.36 -20.03
CA ASP A 38 1.38 -17.87 -21.40
C ASP A 38 0.36 -16.73 -21.48
N TYR A 39 0.04 -16.12 -20.34
CA TYR A 39 -0.87 -14.98 -20.28
C TYR A 39 -0.38 -13.82 -21.17
N ARG A 40 -1.34 -13.12 -21.75
CA ARG A 40 -1.08 -11.95 -22.61
C ARG A 40 -1.41 -10.68 -21.84
N PHE A 41 -0.48 -9.74 -21.87
CA PHE A 41 -0.72 -8.41 -21.34
C PHE A 41 -1.81 -7.72 -22.17
N SER A 42 -2.77 -7.13 -21.49
CA SER A 42 -3.72 -6.23 -22.13
C SER A 42 -3.09 -4.89 -22.48
N ARG A 43 -3.87 -3.99 -23.08
CA ARG A 43 -3.39 -2.67 -23.49
C ARG A 43 -2.95 -1.86 -22.27
N SER A 44 -3.77 -1.77 -21.21
CA SER A 44 -3.41 -1.12 -19.95
C SER A 44 -2.16 -1.72 -19.29
N LEU A 45 -1.98 -3.03 -19.36
CA LEU A 45 -0.89 -3.73 -18.68
C LEU A 45 0.41 -3.82 -19.49
N LYS A 46 0.40 -3.42 -20.76
CA LYS A 46 1.56 -3.48 -21.67
C LYS A 46 2.85 -2.85 -21.10
N PRO A 47 2.82 -1.74 -20.35
CA PRO A 47 4.03 -1.16 -19.75
C PRO A 47 4.79 -2.08 -18.79
N LEU A 48 4.14 -3.13 -18.28
CA LEU A 48 4.72 -4.11 -17.37
C LEU A 48 5.31 -5.35 -18.06
N GLU A 49 5.19 -5.46 -19.39
CA GLU A 49 5.59 -6.68 -20.12
C GLU A 49 7.06 -7.06 -19.91
N LYS A 50 7.96 -6.06 -19.84
CA LYS A 50 9.39 -6.26 -19.56
C LYS A 50 9.68 -6.87 -18.19
N PHE A 51 8.69 -6.88 -17.28
CA PHE A 51 8.78 -7.39 -15.93
C PHE A 51 8.09 -8.73 -15.72
N ARG A 52 7.66 -9.43 -16.78
CA ARG A 52 6.97 -10.74 -16.68
C ARG A 52 7.57 -11.67 -15.62
N ASN A 53 8.90 -11.82 -15.61
CA ASN A 53 9.59 -12.75 -14.70
C ASN A 53 9.66 -12.31 -13.22
N VAL A 54 9.17 -11.11 -12.90
CA VAL A 54 9.20 -10.52 -11.55
C VAL A 54 7.84 -9.95 -11.15
N ILE A 55 6.77 -10.26 -11.89
CA ILE A 55 5.39 -9.91 -11.55
C ILE A 55 4.43 -11.09 -11.66
N THR A 56 3.34 -10.99 -10.92
CA THR A 56 2.17 -11.87 -10.97
C THR A 56 0.93 -10.99 -11.02
N PRO A 57 0.29 -10.83 -12.19
CA PRO A 57 -1.06 -10.29 -12.27
C PRO A 57 -2.04 -11.27 -11.61
N ILE A 58 -3.03 -10.76 -10.88
CA ILE A 58 -3.98 -11.58 -10.12
C ILE A 58 -5.42 -11.15 -10.43
N SER A 59 -6.30 -12.11 -10.68
CA SER A 59 -7.75 -11.92 -10.89
C SER A 59 -8.58 -12.74 -9.91
N GLY A 60 -9.82 -12.34 -9.69
CA GLY A 60 -10.83 -13.05 -8.89
C GLY A 60 -10.84 -12.72 -7.40
N LEU A 61 -9.79 -12.10 -6.85
CA LEU A 61 -9.77 -11.71 -5.45
C LEU A 61 -10.77 -10.58 -5.16
N HIS A 62 -11.31 -10.56 -3.94
CA HIS A 62 -12.24 -9.54 -3.44
C HIS A 62 -12.19 -9.41 -1.91
N HIS A 63 -12.70 -8.31 -1.37
CA HIS A 63 -12.93 -8.15 0.06
C HIS A 63 -14.41 -8.39 0.38
N PRO A 64 -14.80 -9.49 1.04
CA PRO A 64 -16.18 -9.72 1.50
C PRO A 64 -16.80 -8.51 2.21
N GLY A 65 -16.04 -7.86 3.10
CA GLY A 65 -16.46 -6.65 3.82
C GLY A 65 -16.62 -5.39 2.98
N GLY A 66 -16.17 -5.40 1.72
CA GLY A 66 -16.27 -4.30 0.76
C GLY A 66 -17.28 -4.50 -0.37
N LEU A 67 -17.96 -5.66 -0.43
CA LEU A 67 -18.93 -5.94 -1.50
C LEU A 67 -20.15 -5.01 -1.43
N GLY A 68 -20.54 -4.47 -2.58
CA GLY A 68 -21.73 -3.62 -2.73
C GLY A 68 -21.51 -2.18 -2.24
N GLN A 69 -20.26 -1.77 -2.07
CA GLN A 69 -19.90 -0.42 -1.60
C GLN A 69 -19.45 0.44 -2.77
N ALA A 70 -19.86 1.70 -2.77
CA ALA A 70 -19.40 2.68 -3.75
C ALA A 70 -18.02 3.22 -3.33
N HIS A 71 -17.99 4.39 -2.70
CA HIS A 71 -16.75 4.98 -2.21
C HIS A 71 -16.42 4.50 -0.79
N GLY A 72 -15.13 4.46 -0.46
CA GLY A 72 -14.57 3.98 0.80
C GLY A 72 -13.81 2.66 0.69
N CYS A 73 -13.68 2.06 -0.51
CA CYS A 73 -13.04 0.75 -0.67
C CYS A 73 -11.54 0.78 -0.30
N ALA A 74 -10.88 1.93 -0.50
CA ALA A 74 -9.51 2.19 -0.04
C ALA A 74 -9.31 1.93 1.46
N LYS A 75 -10.35 2.13 2.30
CA LYS A 75 -10.26 1.93 3.75
C LYS A 75 -10.03 0.48 4.13
N VAL A 76 -10.59 -0.46 3.35
CA VAL A 76 -10.52 -1.90 3.65
C VAL A 76 -9.48 -2.63 2.81
N TRP A 77 -8.90 -1.96 1.81
CA TRP A 77 -7.98 -2.58 0.86
C TRP A 77 -6.81 -3.30 1.53
N LEU A 78 -6.23 -2.70 2.58
CA LEU A 78 -5.11 -3.28 3.34
C LEU A 78 -5.51 -3.90 4.68
N THR A 79 -6.79 -3.87 5.07
CA THR A 79 -7.23 -4.33 6.40
C THR A 79 -8.11 -5.58 6.35
N GLY A 80 -8.83 -5.81 5.24
CA GLY A 80 -9.90 -6.83 5.21
C GLY A 80 -11.08 -6.49 6.12
N GLY A 81 -11.21 -5.22 6.53
CA GLY A 81 -12.29 -4.75 7.40
C GLY A 81 -13.65 -4.74 6.73
N LYS A 82 -14.68 -4.31 7.48
CA LYS A 82 -16.06 -4.27 6.98
C LYS A 82 -16.56 -2.82 6.86
N LEU A 83 -17.00 -2.48 5.66
CA LEU A 83 -17.68 -1.22 5.36
C LEU A 83 -19.19 -1.30 5.68
N GLY A 84 -19.78 -0.17 6.05
CA GLY A 84 -21.21 -0.01 6.32
C GLY A 84 -21.54 1.11 7.33
N PRO A 85 -22.80 1.18 7.81
CA PRO A 85 -23.28 2.24 8.70
C PRO A 85 -22.49 2.42 10.01
N SER A 86 -21.79 1.36 10.43
CA SER A 86 -20.91 1.36 11.59
C SER A 86 -19.54 0.81 11.20
N ASP A 87 -18.95 1.35 10.12
CA ASP A 87 -17.58 1.03 9.65
C ASP A 87 -16.70 0.64 10.85
N ARG A 88 -16.23 -0.61 10.87
CA ARG A 88 -15.22 -1.07 11.84
C ARG A 88 -14.00 -1.45 11.05
N ASN A 89 -12.96 -0.65 11.21
CA ASN A 89 -11.66 -0.95 10.66
C ASN A 89 -10.73 -1.54 11.73
N THR A 90 -9.59 -2.03 11.29
CA THR A 90 -8.57 -2.63 12.16
C THR A 90 -7.18 -2.35 11.58
N ILE A 91 -6.15 -2.97 12.17
CA ILE A 91 -4.77 -2.84 11.71
C ILE A 91 -4.66 -3.19 10.23
N SER A 92 -3.98 -2.35 9.47
CA SER A 92 -3.65 -2.64 8.08
C SER A 92 -2.40 -3.50 7.98
N VAL A 93 -2.29 -4.29 6.91
CA VAL A 93 -1.21 -5.27 6.75
C VAL A 93 0.17 -4.61 6.72
N ASP A 94 0.27 -3.40 6.19
CA ASP A 94 1.51 -2.61 6.18
C ASP A 94 1.94 -2.27 7.62
N GLN A 95 0.99 -1.91 8.49
CA GLN A 95 1.28 -1.66 9.90
C GLN A 95 1.61 -2.96 10.65
N LYS A 96 0.96 -4.08 10.28
CA LYS A 96 1.31 -5.39 10.82
C LYS A 96 2.73 -5.80 10.46
N MET A 97 3.18 -5.51 9.23
CA MET A 97 4.57 -5.71 8.80
C MET A 97 5.52 -4.75 9.52
N ALA A 98 5.10 -3.51 9.74
CA ALA A 98 5.88 -2.49 10.44
C ALA A 98 6.20 -2.89 11.89
N GLU A 99 5.32 -3.61 12.59
CA GLU A 99 5.60 -4.14 13.93
C GLU A 99 6.92 -4.95 13.98
N VAL A 100 7.20 -5.72 12.92
CA VAL A 100 8.39 -6.55 12.78
C VAL A 100 9.58 -5.71 12.31
N THR A 101 9.41 -4.88 11.28
CA THR A 101 10.53 -4.18 10.66
C THR A 101 11.01 -2.95 11.43
N ALA A 102 10.12 -2.29 12.17
CA ALA A 102 10.37 -0.97 12.76
C ALA A 102 11.39 -0.98 13.91
N GLN A 103 11.80 -2.15 14.42
CA GLN A 103 12.90 -2.25 15.37
C GLN A 103 14.27 -2.02 14.72
N HIS A 104 14.36 -2.20 13.39
CA HIS A 104 15.59 -2.07 12.62
C HIS A 104 15.70 -0.75 11.88
N THR A 105 14.62 0.03 11.80
CA THR A 105 14.54 1.26 11.01
C THR A 105 14.14 2.47 11.86
N ARG A 106 14.54 3.67 11.41
CA ARG A 106 14.22 4.93 12.10
C ARG A 106 12.71 5.21 12.13
N TYR A 107 12.06 4.97 11.00
CA TYR A 107 10.63 5.15 10.82
C TYR A 107 10.00 3.79 10.60
N ALA A 108 8.84 3.57 11.23
CA ALA A 108 8.16 2.28 11.17
C ALA A 108 7.61 1.99 9.76
N SER A 109 7.09 3.04 9.13
CA SER A 109 6.43 3.00 7.84
C SER A 109 6.37 4.42 7.26
N MET A 110 5.93 4.50 6.01
CA MET A 110 5.80 5.74 5.25
C MET A 110 4.44 5.76 4.57
N GLU A 111 3.58 6.68 4.99
CA GLU A 111 2.22 6.83 4.48
C GLU A 111 2.16 8.00 3.50
N ILE A 112 1.90 7.72 2.23
CA ILE A 112 1.85 8.74 1.17
C ILE A 112 0.47 8.74 0.54
N ALA A 113 -0.12 9.92 0.39
CA ALA A 113 -1.35 10.09 -0.37
C ALA A 113 -1.31 11.42 -1.13
N ILE A 114 -1.72 11.40 -2.39
CA ILE A 114 -1.85 12.64 -3.16
C ILE A 114 -2.98 13.47 -2.59
N ASN A 115 -4.19 12.92 -2.69
CA ASN A 115 -5.44 13.40 -2.11
C ASN A 115 -6.07 12.27 -1.27
N GLY A 116 -7.18 12.51 -0.60
CA GLY A 116 -7.82 11.50 0.25
C GLY A 116 -7.04 11.15 1.53
N GLY A 117 -7.36 10.01 2.15
CA GLY A 117 -6.72 9.53 3.37
C GLY A 117 -5.56 8.56 3.12
N SER A 118 -4.88 8.17 4.19
CA SER A 118 -3.90 7.07 4.17
C SER A 118 -4.59 5.72 3.96
N LEU A 119 -3.85 4.77 3.42
CA LEU A 119 -4.23 3.35 3.37
C LEU A 119 -3.89 2.62 4.68
N ALA A 120 -3.08 3.24 5.53
CA ALA A 120 -2.58 2.66 6.76
C ALA A 120 -3.52 2.96 7.94
N TRP A 121 -3.79 1.93 8.74
CA TRP A 121 -4.71 1.96 9.87
C TRP A 121 -4.07 1.30 11.09
N THR A 122 -4.30 1.90 12.27
CA THR A 122 -3.88 1.31 13.54
C THR A 122 -4.77 0.12 13.93
N ALA A 123 -4.36 -0.65 14.93
CA ALA A 123 -5.16 -1.76 15.49
C ALA A 123 -6.59 -1.37 15.88
N ASP A 124 -6.77 -0.14 16.38
CA ASP A 124 -8.08 0.41 16.75
C ASP A 124 -8.90 0.95 15.57
N GLY A 125 -8.40 0.78 14.34
CA GLY A 125 -9.10 1.27 13.15
C GLY A 125 -9.08 2.80 13.06
N VAL A 126 -7.98 3.43 13.46
CA VAL A 126 -7.75 4.87 13.23
C VAL A 126 -6.79 5.04 12.05
N PRO A 127 -7.11 5.89 11.04
CA PRO A 127 -6.23 6.09 9.90
C PRO A 127 -5.00 6.90 10.31
N LEU A 128 -3.83 6.52 9.80
CA LEU A 128 -2.60 7.29 9.99
C LEU A 128 -2.59 8.53 9.06
N PRO A 129 -1.97 9.65 9.47
CA PRO A 129 -1.90 10.84 8.64
C PRO A 129 -0.92 10.63 7.46
N PRO A 130 -1.33 10.88 6.20
CA PRO A 130 -0.43 10.76 5.06
C PRO A 130 0.42 12.02 4.85
N LEU A 131 1.60 11.82 4.28
CA LEU A 131 2.44 12.88 3.70
C LEU A 131 2.02 13.12 2.24
N ARG A 132 2.08 14.39 1.80
CA ARG A 132 1.54 14.80 0.49
C ARG A 132 2.50 15.61 -0.38
N ARG A 133 3.39 16.42 0.18
CA ARG A 133 4.33 17.18 -0.65
C ARG A 133 5.66 16.44 -0.75
N CYS A 134 6.22 16.32 -1.94
CA CYS A 134 7.49 15.61 -2.15
C CYS A 134 8.62 16.18 -1.26
N SER A 135 8.66 17.51 -1.10
CA SER A 135 9.59 18.21 -0.20
C SER A 135 9.37 17.87 1.28
N GLU A 136 8.11 17.79 1.74
CA GLU A 136 7.77 17.37 3.11
C GLU A 136 8.13 15.90 3.35
N ILE A 137 7.86 15.05 2.37
CA ILE A 137 8.21 13.64 2.42
C ILE A 137 9.72 13.49 2.60
N PHE A 138 10.51 14.18 1.77
CA PHE A 138 11.96 14.20 1.91
C PHE A 138 12.40 14.71 3.29
N ALA A 139 11.90 15.88 3.71
CA ALA A 139 12.27 16.48 4.99
C ALA A 139 11.90 15.59 6.19
N SER A 140 10.77 14.88 6.13
CA SER A 140 10.31 14.01 7.22
C SER A 140 11.24 12.83 7.49
N MET A 141 11.87 12.29 6.43
CA MET A 141 12.72 11.08 6.49
C MET A 141 14.22 11.40 6.54
N PHE A 142 14.61 12.51 5.94
CA PHE A 142 16.02 12.84 5.64
C PHE A 142 16.45 14.22 6.13
N GLY A 143 15.52 15.02 6.66
CA GLY A 143 15.80 16.34 7.22
C GLY A 143 16.29 16.27 8.65
N GLU A 144 17.17 17.21 9.02
CA GLU A 144 17.49 17.43 10.43
C GLU A 144 16.26 17.96 11.18
N PRO A 145 16.07 17.57 12.46
CA PRO A 145 14.95 18.05 13.25
C PRO A 145 14.93 19.56 13.37
N GLU A 146 13.76 20.17 13.16
CA GLU A 146 13.56 21.60 13.39
C GLU A 146 13.85 21.95 14.86
N GLY A 147 14.67 22.98 15.10
CA GLY A 147 15.13 23.35 16.44
C GLY A 147 16.17 22.38 17.06
N GLY A 148 16.62 21.39 16.30
CA GLY A 148 17.67 20.44 16.67
C GLY A 148 17.20 19.26 17.52
N LYS A 149 18.05 18.24 17.60
CA LYS A 149 17.78 16.96 18.31
C LYS A 149 17.30 17.17 19.75
N ALA A 150 17.85 18.15 20.47
CA ALA A 150 17.48 18.44 21.85
C ALA A 150 16.02 18.91 21.98
N ALA A 151 15.51 19.70 21.03
CA ALA A 151 14.12 20.15 21.03
C ALA A 151 13.16 18.98 20.74
N GLN A 152 13.48 18.17 19.73
CA GLN A 152 12.68 17.00 19.38
C GLN A 152 12.65 15.96 20.51
N ARG A 153 13.80 15.71 21.16
CA ARG A 153 13.90 14.84 22.35
C ARG A 153 12.97 15.28 23.48
N ARG A 154 12.91 16.59 23.77
CA ARG A 154 11.98 17.13 24.79
C ARG A 154 10.52 16.86 24.41
N THR A 155 10.14 17.07 23.15
CA THR A 155 8.78 16.81 22.66
C THR A 155 8.42 15.32 22.76
N LEU A 156 9.30 14.43 22.33
CA LEU A 156 9.09 12.97 22.38
C LEU A 156 8.97 12.46 23.81
N ARG A 157 9.86 12.88 24.72
CA ARG A 157 9.80 12.51 26.14
C ARG A 157 8.55 13.03 26.83
N ARG A 158 8.12 14.26 26.53
CA ARG A 158 6.86 14.81 27.03
C ARG A 158 5.68 13.96 26.54
N LYS A 159 5.65 13.61 25.26
CA LYS A 159 4.60 12.73 24.69
C LYS A 159 4.58 11.36 25.37
N ALA A 160 5.74 10.73 25.54
CA ALA A 160 5.86 9.45 26.23
C ALA A 160 5.35 9.53 27.68
N SER A 161 5.73 10.58 28.43
CA SER A 161 5.28 10.79 29.81
C SER A 161 3.78 11.03 29.94
N VAL A 162 3.16 11.76 29.00
CA VAL A 162 1.70 11.95 28.98
C VAL A 162 0.97 10.63 28.70
N LEU A 163 1.48 9.82 27.78
CA LEU A 163 0.90 8.51 27.46
C LEU A 163 1.04 7.53 28.64
N ASP A 164 2.18 7.55 29.34
CA ASP A 164 2.42 6.75 30.55
C ASP A 164 1.46 7.13 31.69
N ALA A 165 1.25 8.44 31.93
CA ALA A 165 0.28 8.92 32.92
C ALA A 165 -1.16 8.49 32.58
N ASN A 166 -1.54 8.51 31.30
CA ASN A 166 -2.84 8.03 30.85
C ASN A 166 -3.00 6.52 31.07
N LEU A 167 -1.95 5.70 30.86
CA LEU A 167 -2.00 4.26 31.11
C LEU A 167 -2.29 3.95 32.59
N ASP A 168 -1.66 4.69 33.51
CA ASP A 168 -1.88 4.51 34.94
C ASP A 168 -3.31 4.88 35.37
N GLU A 169 -3.88 5.94 34.79
CA GLU A 169 -5.27 6.34 35.05
C GLU A 169 -6.27 5.33 34.48
N VAL A 170 -6.01 4.83 33.28
CA VAL A 170 -6.88 3.85 32.62
C VAL A 170 -6.86 2.50 33.36
N ARG A 171 -5.71 2.04 33.85
CA ARG A 171 -5.62 0.81 34.66
C ARG A 171 -6.48 0.88 35.92
N ARG A 172 -6.50 2.04 36.60
CA ARG A 172 -7.38 2.26 37.77
C ARG A 172 -8.87 2.28 37.41
N LEU A 173 -9.20 2.66 36.18
CA LEU A 173 -10.57 2.65 35.68
C LEU A 173 -11.00 1.23 35.31
N ASP A 174 -10.12 0.43 34.70
CA ASP A 174 -10.37 -0.96 34.33
C ASP A 174 -10.77 -1.85 35.54
N GLU A 175 -10.15 -1.61 36.71
CA GLU A 175 -10.53 -2.26 37.98
C GLU A 175 -11.98 -1.99 38.41
N LYS A 176 -12.61 -0.93 37.89
CA LYS A 176 -13.97 -0.48 38.26
C LYS A 176 -15.02 -0.76 37.19
N MET A 177 -14.63 -1.31 36.04
CA MET A 177 -15.53 -1.47 34.87
C MET A 177 -16.16 -2.85 34.78
N GLY A 178 -17.38 -2.90 34.22
CA GLY A 178 -18.11 -4.14 33.93
C GLY A 178 -17.58 -4.87 32.70
N ALA A 179 -17.87 -6.18 32.59
CA ALA A 179 -17.30 -7.06 31.57
C ALA A 179 -17.54 -6.62 30.10
N ALA A 180 -18.62 -5.87 29.83
CA ALA A 180 -18.96 -5.41 28.48
C ALA A 180 -18.05 -4.27 27.98
N ASP A 181 -17.51 -3.45 28.87
CA ASP A 181 -16.68 -2.30 28.49
C ASP A 181 -15.18 -2.61 28.51
N ARG A 182 -14.78 -3.72 29.16
CA ARG A 182 -13.39 -4.15 29.30
C ARG A 182 -12.69 -4.37 27.95
N GLY A 183 -13.37 -4.99 26.97
CA GLY A 183 -12.78 -5.25 25.66
C GLY A 183 -12.44 -3.98 24.85
N ARG A 184 -13.25 -2.92 24.96
CA ARG A 184 -12.92 -1.62 24.35
C ARG A 184 -11.78 -0.93 25.08
N MET A 185 -11.72 -1.10 26.40
CA MET A 185 -10.65 -0.52 27.21
C MET A 185 -9.30 -1.20 26.95
N GLU A 186 -9.28 -2.52 26.78
CA GLU A 186 -8.08 -3.27 26.40
C GLU A 186 -7.51 -2.81 25.05
N GLN A 187 -8.39 -2.57 24.06
CA GLN A 187 -7.99 -1.99 22.77
C GLN A 187 -7.35 -0.60 22.95
N TYR A 188 -8.01 0.29 23.69
CA TYR A 188 -7.50 1.62 23.98
C TYR A 188 -6.14 1.60 24.71
N LEU A 189 -5.99 0.74 25.72
CA LEU A 189 -4.73 0.53 26.44
C LEU A 189 -3.60 0.06 25.53
N THR A 190 -3.92 -0.86 24.61
CA THR A 190 -2.97 -1.37 23.61
C THR A 190 -2.47 -0.25 22.71
N SER A 191 -3.37 0.59 22.18
CA SER A 191 -2.99 1.73 21.34
C SER A 191 -2.17 2.80 22.06
N ILE A 192 -2.49 3.12 23.31
CA ILE A 192 -1.66 4.05 24.10
C ILE A 192 -0.26 3.46 24.26
N ARG A 193 -0.16 2.17 24.60
CA ARG A 193 1.12 1.50 24.79
C ARG A 193 1.95 1.49 23.52
N GLU A 194 1.35 1.23 22.37
CA GLU A 194 2.02 1.31 21.07
C GLU A 194 2.51 2.74 20.75
N ALA A 195 1.70 3.76 21.05
CA ALA A 195 2.09 5.15 20.86
C ALA A 195 3.27 5.55 21.75
N GLU A 196 3.31 5.04 22.98
CA GLU A 196 4.40 5.24 23.94
C GLU A 196 5.69 4.57 23.47
N ILE A 197 5.62 3.30 23.05
CA ILE A 197 6.77 2.56 22.49
C ILE A 197 7.33 3.28 21.28
N ARG A 198 6.48 3.78 20.38
CA ARG A 198 6.89 4.58 19.21
C ARG A 198 7.60 5.87 19.63
N ALA A 199 7.10 6.58 20.64
CA ALA A 199 7.73 7.81 21.12
C ALA A 199 9.12 7.56 21.73
N ARG A 200 9.28 6.49 22.53
CA ARG A 200 10.57 6.09 23.11
C ARG A 200 11.57 5.70 22.01
N ARG A 201 11.14 4.88 21.05
CA ARG A 201 11.98 4.46 19.92
C ARG A 201 12.43 5.65 19.07
N ALA A 202 11.54 6.59 18.79
CA ALA A 202 11.89 7.80 18.07
C ALA A 202 12.96 8.61 18.81
N ASP A 203 12.92 8.68 20.16
CA ASP A 203 13.93 9.37 20.96
C ASP A 203 15.31 8.69 20.85
N GLU A 204 15.34 7.35 20.88
CA GLU A 204 16.58 6.58 20.70
C GLU A 204 17.20 6.80 19.32
N TRP A 205 16.39 6.88 18.27
CA TRP A 205 16.88 7.10 16.91
C TRP A 205 17.47 8.49 16.68
N LEU A 206 17.18 9.49 17.53
CA LEU A 206 17.80 10.82 17.43
C LEU A 206 19.32 10.77 17.58
N ASP A 207 19.84 9.82 18.36
CA ASP A 207 21.29 9.67 18.55
C ASP A 207 21.96 8.97 17.36
N THR A 208 21.18 8.36 16.46
CA THR A 208 21.73 7.78 15.22
C THR A 208 21.84 8.86 14.13
N PRO A 209 22.98 8.96 13.42
CA PRO A 209 23.11 9.88 12.29
C PRO A 209 22.08 9.61 11.19
N LEU A 210 21.58 10.65 10.51
CA LEU A 210 20.81 10.48 9.28
C LEU A 210 21.69 9.76 8.23
N PRO A 211 21.10 8.98 7.31
CA PRO A 211 21.86 8.40 6.22
C PRO A 211 22.46 9.52 5.34
N GLU A 212 23.66 9.27 4.82
CA GLU A 212 24.23 10.13 3.80
C GLU A 212 23.48 9.93 2.48
N ILE A 213 23.13 11.04 1.83
CA ILE A 213 22.40 11.06 0.57
C ILE A 213 23.29 11.73 -0.46
N THR A 214 23.46 11.08 -1.61
CA THR A 214 24.26 11.63 -2.70
C THR A 214 23.61 12.90 -3.24
N GLU A 215 24.42 13.79 -3.83
CA GLU A 215 23.88 15.01 -4.45
C GLU A 215 22.93 14.69 -5.61
N GLU A 216 23.15 13.58 -6.32
CA GLU A 216 22.25 13.11 -7.38
C GLU A 216 20.89 12.70 -6.82
N ASP A 217 20.88 11.86 -5.78
CA ASP A 217 19.63 11.42 -5.13
C ASP A 217 18.89 12.61 -4.53
N ARG A 218 19.61 13.54 -3.87
CA ARG A 218 19.01 14.76 -3.32
C ARG A 218 18.34 15.59 -4.42
N LYS A 219 18.98 15.78 -5.57
CA LYS A 219 18.37 16.50 -6.72
C LYS A 219 17.14 15.79 -7.28
N ARG A 220 17.15 14.46 -7.27
CA ARG A 220 16.03 13.63 -7.74
C ARG A 220 14.83 13.68 -6.78
N THR A 221 15.06 13.64 -5.47
CA THR A 221 14.00 13.43 -4.47
C THR A 221 13.58 14.68 -3.70
N ASN A 222 14.48 15.63 -3.44
CA ASN A 222 14.17 16.85 -2.69
C ASN A 222 13.63 17.94 -3.63
N ARG A 223 12.44 17.69 -4.19
CA ARG A 223 11.79 18.57 -5.17
C ARG A 223 10.41 18.97 -4.65
N ASP A 224 10.00 20.20 -4.92
CA ASP A 224 8.62 20.63 -4.72
C ASP A 224 7.89 20.61 -6.05
N ILE A 225 7.11 19.56 -6.29
CA ILE A 225 6.43 19.31 -7.57
C ILE A 225 4.93 19.56 -7.40
N PRO A 226 4.32 20.45 -8.19
CA PRO A 226 2.87 20.62 -8.18
C PRO A 226 2.19 19.35 -8.71
N GLN A 227 1.05 18.99 -8.12
CA GLN A 227 0.29 17.80 -8.52
C GLN A 227 -0.19 17.83 -9.99
N THR A 228 -0.25 19.01 -10.62
CA THR A 228 -0.59 19.16 -12.05
C THR A 228 0.45 18.55 -12.99
N LEU A 229 1.68 18.33 -12.51
CA LEU A 229 2.74 17.57 -13.19
C LEU A 229 2.73 16.13 -12.67
N ALA A 230 1.65 15.40 -12.95
CA ALA A 230 1.35 14.11 -12.35
C ALA A 230 2.50 13.09 -12.53
N GLY A 231 3.11 13.02 -13.72
CA GLY A 231 4.20 12.08 -13.99
C GLY A 231 5.44 12.37 -13.16
N ASP A 232 5.86 13.63 -13.13
CA ASP A 232 7.00 14.07 -12.32
C ASP A 232 6.74 13.88 -10.83
N TYR A 233 5.52 14.16 -10.37
CA TYR A 233 5.14 13.94 -8.98
C TYR A 233 5.18 12.44 -8.63
N PHE A 234 4.52 11.57 -9.41
CA PHE A 234 4.45 10.13 -9.13
C PHE A 234 5.86 9.52 -9.12
N ARG A 235 6.70 9.90 -10.08
CA ARG A 235 8.11 9.44 -10.14
C ARG A 235 8.92 9.93 -8.94
N THR A 236 8.76 11.19 -8.53
CA THR A 236 9.45 11.72 -7.34
C THR A 236 9.03 10.98 -6.07
N VAL A 237 7.74 10.65 -5.91
CA VAL A 237 7.25 9.81 -4.81
C VAL A 237 7.89 8.41 -4.85
N TYR A 238 7.92 7.78 -6.03
CA TYR A 238 8.58 6.49 -6.18
C TYR A 238 10.08 6.54 -5.88
N ASP A 239 10.79 7.59 -6.31
CA ASP A 239 12.20 7.79 -5.97
C ASP A 239 12.41 7.99 -4.48
N LEU A 240 11.50 8.69 -3.78
CA LEU A 240 11.52 8.82 -2.33
C LEU A 240 11.33 7.47 -1.63
N MET A 241 10.41 6.63 -2.10
CA MET A 241 10.24 5.27 -1.59
C MET A 241 11.51 4.42 -1.82
N VAL A 242 12.10 4.49 -3.01
CA VAL A 242 13.34 3.79 -3.35
C VAL A 242 14.50 4.27 -2.48
N LEU A 243 14.66 5.58 -2.30
CA LEU A 243 15.70 6.15 -1.43
C LEU A 243 15.51 5.71 0.02
N ALA A 244 14.27 5.68 0.50
CA ALA A 244 13.95 5.24 1.85
C ALA A 244 14.34 3.76 2.08
N PHE A 245 14.09 2.92 1.08
CA PHE A 245 14.47 1.50 1.09
C PHE A 245 15.98 1.28 0.94
N GLN A 246 16.63 2.04 0.06
CA GLN A 246 18.07 2.01 -0.20
C GLN A 246 18.88 2.37 1.06
N THR A 247 18.42 3.40 1.78
CA THR A 247 19.07 3.90 3.00
C THR A 247 18.57 3.21 4.28
N ASP A 248 17.63 2.28 4.17
CA ASP A 248 17.02 1.51 5.25
C ASP A 248 16.42 2.39 6.38
N VAL A 249 15.91 3.59 6.04
CA VAL A 249 15.23 4.46 7.02
C VAL A 249 13.81 4.00 7.33
N THR A 250 13.19 3.27 6.40
CA THR A 250 11.96 2.48 6.58
C THR A 250 11.99 1.28 5.63
N ARG A 251 11.21 0.23 5.93
CA ARG A 251 11.03 -0.97 5.10
C ARG A 251 9.59 -1.14 4.60
N VAL A 252 8.68 -0.27 5.02
CA VAL A 252 7.26 -0.32 4.66
C VAL A 252 6.83 1.02 4.11
N ALA A 253 6.19 1.03 2.94
CA ALA A 253 5.64 2.23 2.32
C ALA A 253 4.26 1.98 1.71
N THR A 254 3.36 2.94 1.85
CA THR A 254 2.06 2.97 1.18
C THR A 254 1.94 4.23 0.34
N PHE A 255 1.40 4.11 -0.87
CA PHE A 255 1.19 5.23 -1.78
C PHE A 255 -0.21 5.18 -2.39
N SER A 256 -1.08 6.07 -1.95
CA SER A 256 -2.39 6.31 -2.57
C SER A 256 -2.29 7.36 -3.66
N MET A 257 -2.54 6.96 -4.92
CA MET A 257 -2.50 7.85 -6.09
C MET A 257 -3.72 8.81 -6.15
N GLY A 258 -4.60 8.76 -5.15
CA GLY A 258 -5.79 9.61 -5.00
C GLY A 258 -6.88 8.86 -4.25
N GLY A 259 -7.79 9.58 -3.60
CA GLY A 259 -9.01 9.02 -3.02
C GLY A 259 -10.11 8.84 -4.07
N GLU A 260 -11.12 8.04 -3.75
CA GLU A 260 -12.15 7.58 -4.71
C GLU A 260 -13.10 8.66 -5.26
N GLY A 261 -12.95 9.90 -4.79
CA GLY A 261 -13.65 11.10 -5.29
C GLY A 261 -12.76 12.31 -5.53
N ASP A 262 -11.43 12.22 -5.37
CA ASP A 262 -10.52 13.37 -5.43
C ASP A 262 -9.20 13.10 -6.17
N GLN A 263 -9.17 12.07 -7.03
CA GLN A 263 -8.02 11.81 -7.90
C GLN A 263 -7.76 12.97 -8.86
N ILE A 264 -6.49 13.16 -9.21
CA ILE A 264 -6.04 14.24 -10.09
C ILE A 264 -6.27 13.90 -11.58
N ALA A 265 -6.33 14.95 -12.41
CA ALA A 265 -6.24 14.86 -13.86
C ALA A 265 -4.77 14.67 -14.32
N ILE A 266 -4.55 14.33 -15.59
CA ILE A 266 -3.21 14.16 -16.18
C ILE A 266 -3.09 15.01 -17.48
N PRO A 267 -2.92 16.34 -17.35
CA PRO A 267 -2.86 17.22 -18.53
C PRO A 267 -1.71 16.91 -19.49
N GLU A 268 -0.60 16.34 -18.99
CA GLU A 268 0.59 15.96 -19.76
C GLU A 268 0.31 14.93 -20.86
N ILE A 269 -0.75 14.13 -20.75
CA ILE A 269 -1.21 13.21 -21.80
C ILE A 269 -2.54 13.67 -22.43
N GLY A 270 -2.90 14.94 -22.27
CA GLY A 270 -4.12 15.53 -22.84
C GLY A 270 -5.42 15.18 -22.09
N ILE A 271 -5.31 14.67 -20.86
CA ILE A 271 -6.48 14.30 -20.03
C ILE A 271 -6.73 15.39 -18.99
N SER A 272 -7.76 16.20 -19.22
CA SER A 272 -8.19 17.26 -18.30
C SER A 272 -9.26 16.82 -17.28
N GLN A 273 -9.90 15.67 -17.51
CA GLN A 273 -10.87 15.07 -16.59
C GLN A 273 -10.14 14.41 -15.41
N THR A 274 -10.75 14.43 -14.23
CA THR A 274 -10.26 13.63 -13.10
C THR A 274 -10.51 12.15 -13.36
N ARG A 275 -9.72 11.28 -12.72
CA ARG A 275 -9.97 9.83 -12.79
C ARG A 275 -11.39 9.46 -12.32
N HIS A 276 -11.89 10.10 -11.27
CA HIS A 276 -13.27 9.88 -10.80
C HIS A 276 -14.28 10.06 -11.94
N GLN A 277 -14.20 11.18 -12.67
CA GLN A 277 -15.07 11.45 -13.81
C GLN A 277 -14.93 10.40 -14.91
N LEU A 278 -13.69 10.01 -15.25
CA LEU A 278 -13.43 8.98 -16.27
C LEU A 278 -13.98 7.62 -15.87
N SER A 279 -13.89 7.26 -14.58
CA SER A 279 -14.41 6.00 -14.07
C SER A 279 -15.94 5.91 -14.15
N HIS A 280 -16.64 7.05 -14.15
CA HIS A 280 -18.09 7.14 -14.39
C HIS A 280 -18.43 7.41 -15.87
N HIS A 281 -17.79 6.69 -16.78
CA HIS A 281 -17.84 6.94 -18.23
C HIS A 281 -19.23 6.89 -18.89
N GLY A 282 -20.27 6.30 -18.28
CA GLY A 282 -21.63 6.35 -18.85
C GLY A 282 -21.81 5.56 -20.15
N GLY A 283 -20.84 4.71 -20.50
CA GLY A 283 -20.76 4.08 -21.82
C GLY A 283 -20.22 4.98 -22.94
N ASP A 284 -19.79 6.21 -22.63
CA ASP A 284 -19.21 7.12 -23.63
C ASP A 284 -17.84 6.59 -24.12
N PRO A 285 -17.66 6.35 -25.43
CA PRO A 285 -16.41 5.81 -25.97
C PRO A 285 -15.19 6.71 -25.73
N GLY A 286 -15.37 8.03 -25.71
CA GLY A 286 -14.29 8.98 -25.48
C GLY A 286 -13.80 8.98 -24.04
N TYR A 287 -14.70 8.89 -23.07
CA TYR A 287 -14.37 8.74 -21.66
C TYR A 287 -13.74 7.37 -21.39
N ILE A 288 -14.26 6.30 -22.01
CA ILE A 288 -13.66 4.96 -21.91
C ILE A 288 -12.21 4.97 -22.40
N GLU A 289 -11.95 5.54 -23.58
CA GLU A 289 -10.58 5.57 -24.12
C GLU A 289 -9.65 6.37 -23.21
N LYS A 290 -10.08 7.56 -22.73
CA LYS A 290 -9.30 8.34 -21.77
C LYS A 290 -9.08 7.61 -20.45
N HIS A 291 -10.05 6.84 -19.97
CA HIS A 291 -9.91 6.01 -18.76
C HIS A 291 -8.82 4.97 -18.97
N VAL A 292 -8.80 4.29 -20.12
CA VAL A 292 -7.73 3.34 -20.45
C VAL A 292 -6.37 4.03 -20.58
N GLN A 293 -6.29 5.19 -21.22
CA GLN A 293 -5.03 5.95 -21.30
C GLN A 293 -4.52 6.37 -19.91
N TYR A 294 -5.41 6.72 -18.99
CA TYR A 294 -5.05 6.94 -17.58
C TYR A 294 -4.49 5.66 -16.94
N ASP A 295 -5.11 4.51 -17.19
CA ASP A 295 -4.63 3.22 -16.65
C ASP A 295 -3.25 2.87 -17.19
N ILE A 296 -3.01 3.04 -18.50
CA ILE A 296 -1.69 2.86 -19.12
C ILE A 296 -0.67 3.75 -18.42
N PHE A 297 -0.99 5.04 -18.26
CA PHE A 297 -0.11 5.98 -17.57
C PHE A 297 0.23 5.55 -16.14
N ALA A 298 -0.76 5.08 -15.37
CA ALA A 298 -0.52 4.59 -14.01
C ALA A 298 0.42 3.36 -14.01
N PHE A 299 0.24 2.43 -14.95
CA PHE A 299 1.14 1.28 -15.13
C PHE A 299 2.52 1.66 -15.67
N GLU A 300 2.65 2.73 -16.44
CA GLU A 300 3.95 3.31 -16.81
C GLU A 300 4.70 3.86 -15.59
N GLN A 301 4.02 4.54 -14.67
CA GLN A 301 4.66 5.02 -13.45
C GLN A 301 5.01 3.86 -12.50
N PHE A 302 4.19 2.82 -12.41
CA PHE A 302 4.56 1.61 -11.67
C PHE A 302 5.73 0.86 -12.34
N SER A 303 5.76 0.80 -13.67
CA SER A 303 6.89 0.27 -14.46
C SER A 303 8.19 1.03 -14.17
N TYR A 304 8.11 2.36 -14.00
CA TYR A 304 9.23 3.17 -13.55
C TYR A 304 9.70 2.76 -12.14
N PHE A 305 8.80 2.63 -11.17
CA PHE A 305 9.16 2.21 -9.82
C PHE A 305 9.87 0.85 -9.79
N LEU A 306 9.37 -0.15 -10.53
CA LEU A 306 10.02 -1.46 -10.64
C LEU A 306 11.41 -1.36 -11.29
N THR A 307 11.58 -0.47 -12.28
CA THR A 307 12.89 -0.18 -12.88
C THR A 307 13.86 0.36 -11.83
N ARG A 308 13.42 1.35 -11.03
CA ARG A 308 14.24 1.95 -9.98
C ARG A 308 14.62 0.94 -8.89
N LEU A 309 13.71 0.05 -8.50
CA LEU A 309 14.02 -1.04 -7.56
C LEU A 309 15.04 -2.05 -8.14
N ALA A 310 14.97 -2.34 -9.44
CA ALA A 310 15.91 -3.26 -10.09
C ALA A 310 17.33 -2.68 -10.22
N GLU A 311 17.42 -1.38 -10.50
CA GLU A 311 18.69 -0.67 -10.71
C GLU A 311 19.37 -0.28 -9.38
N THR A 312 18.60 -0.08 -8.33
CA THR A 312 19.11 0.39 -7.04
C THR A 312 19.48 -0.78 -6.15
N LYS A 313 20.69 -0.76 -5.60
CA LYS A 313 21.19 -1.80 -4.69
C LYS A 313 20.81 -1.51 -3.24
N ASP A 314 20.47 -2.56 -2.51
CA ASP A 314 20.28 -2.53 -1.06
C ASP A 314 21.61 -2.42 -0.30
N VAL A 315 21.53 -2.35 1.02
CA VAL A 315 22.70 -2.29 1.92
C VAL A 315 23.65 -3.50 1.80
N ASN A 316 23.21 -4.60 1.19
CA ASN A 316 24.00 -5.81 0.93
C ASN A 316 24.48 -5.91 -0.53
N GLY A 317 24.26 -4.88 -1.34
CA GLY A 317 24.67 -4.83 -2.74
C GLY A 317 23.79 -5.61 -3.72
N LYS A 318 22.62 -6.10 -3.29
CA LYS A 318 21.64 -6.80 -4.14
C LYS A 318 20.56 -5.83 -4.64
N PRO A 319 19.94 -6.05 -5.81
CA PRO A 319 18.81 -5.23 -6.26
C PRO A 319 17.72 -5.12 -5.18
N LEU A 320 17.19 -3.91 -4.95
CA LEU A 320 16.07 -3.72 -4.03
C LEU A 320 14.85 -4.53 -4.46
N LEU A 321 14.65 -4.73 -5.77
CA LEU A 321 13.55 -5.52 -6.31
C LEU A 321 13.51 -6.95 -5.76
N ASP A 322 14.66 -7.56 -5.48
CA ASP A 322 14.72 -8.93 -4.97
C ASP A 322 14.18 -9.03 -3.53
N SER A 323 14.34 -7.96 -2.74
CA SER A 323 13.98 -7.93 -1.31
C SER A 323 12.72 -7.11 -1.00
N THR A 324 12.04 -6.60 -2.04
CA THR A 324 10.85 -5.76 -1.92
C THR A 324 9.66 -6.41 -2.59
N MET A 325 8.60 -6.69 -1.84
CA MET A 325 7.29 -7.00 -2.42
C MET A 325 6.54 -5.69 -2.70
N ALA A 326 6.09 -5.50 -3.94
CA ALA A 326 5.26 -4.36 -4.33
C ALA A 326 3.89 -4.84 -4.82
N LEU A 327 2.83 -4.44 -4.13
CA LEU A 327 1.46 -4.72 -4.53
C LEU A 327 0.82 -3.46 -5.11
N PHE A 328 0.51 -3.50 -6.41
CA PHE A 328 -0.29 -2.49 -7.08
C PHE A 328 -1.73 -2.96 -7.21
N GLY A 329 -2.70 -2.09 -6.94
CA GLY A 329 -4.09 -2.41 -7.28
C GLY A 329 -5.12 -1.47 -6.73
N SER A 330 -6.34 -1.97 -6.59
CA SER A 330 -7.51 -1.21 -6.15
C SER A 330 -8.45 -2.05 -5.29
N GLY A 331 -9.27 -1.40 -4.47
CA GLY A 331 -10.37 -1.99 -3.72
C GLY A 331 -11.66 -2.09 -4.54
N MET A 332 -11.61 -1.68 -5.81
CA MET A 332 -12.70 -1.72 -6.77
C MET A 332 -12.18 -2.22 -8.12
N ALA A 333 -12.97 -2.97 -8.86
CA ALA A 333 -12.62 -3.43 -10.21
C ALA A 333 -13.30 -2.62 -11.31
N TYR A 334 -14.53 -2.16 -11.07
CA TYR A 334 -15.33 -1.48 -12.07
C TYR A 334 -15.91 -0.17 -11.52
N GLY A 335 -15.25 0.95 -11.81
CA GLY A 335 -15.64 2.27 -11.30
C GLY A 335 -17.06 2.70 -11.67
N HIS A 336 -17.48 2.49 -12.91
CA HIS A 336 -18.77 3.00 -13.39
C HIS A 336 -19.96 2.38 -12.65
N GLY A 337 -19.91 1.08 -12.40
CA GLY A 337 -20.94 0.33 -11.68
C GLY A 337 -20.59 0.00 -10.23
N HIS A 338 -19.51 0.56 -9.68
CA HIS A 338 -18.99 0.26 -8.34
C HIS A 338 -18.82 -1.25 -8.06
N GLY A 339 -18.21 -1.99 -8.99
CA GLY A 339 -17.93 -3.42 -8.80
C GLY A 339 -16.73 -3.64 -7.87
N ASN A 340 -16.90 -4.37 -6.76
CA ASN A 340 -15.87 -4.62 -5.74
C ASN A 340 -15.31 -6.05 -5.72
N ALA A 341 -15.59 -6.85 -6.75
CA ALA A 341 -15.06 -8.19 -6.95
C ALA A 341 -14.14 -8.25 -8.18
N ASN A 342 -13.33 -9.30 -8.29
CA ASN A 342 -12.34 -9.46 -9.36
C ASN A 342 -11.35 -8.27 -9.43
N LEU A 343 -10.77 -7.93 -8.28
CA LEU A 343 -9.94 -6.75 -8.10
C LEU A 343 -8.72 -6.74 -9.06
N PRO A 344 -8.33 -5.58 -9.60
CA PRO A 344 -7.18 -5.45 -10.48
C PRO A 344 -5.90 -5.38 -9.65
N LEU A 345 -5.14 -6.47 -9.62
CA LEU A 345 -3.98 -6.62 -8.74
C LEU A 345 -2.74 -7.07 -9.52
N VAL A 346 -1.60 -6.49 -9.19
CA VAL A 346 -0.28 -6.93 -9.65
C VAL A 346 0.67 -6.98 -8.46
N LEU A 347 1.14 -8.18 -8.12
CA LEU A 347 2.21 -8.38 -7.14
C LEU A 347 3.56 -8.46 -7.87
N ALA A 348 4.59 -7.79 -7.37
CA ALA A 348 5.91 -7.70 -7.99
C ALA A 348 7.07 -7.82 -6.97
N GLY A 349 8.23 -8.27 -7.44
CA GLY A 349 9.48 -8.32 -6.66
C GLY A 349 9.47 -9.35 -5.52
N GLY A 350 10.45 -9.30 -4.63
CA GLY A 350 10.48 -10.20 -3.47
C GLY A 350 10.94 -11.63 -3.79
N SER A 351 11.74 -11.81 -4.85
CA SER A 351 12.36 -13.10 -5.20
C SER A 351 13.20 -13.68 -4.06
N ALA A 352 13.92 -12.83 -3.31
CA ALA A 352 14.68 -13.21 -2.12
C ALA A 352 13.79 -13.53 -0.90
N LEU A 353 12.49 -13.20 -0.98
CA LEU A 353 11.47 -13.56 -0.01
C LEU A 353 10.71 -14.83 -0.42
N GLY A 354 11.08 -15.45 -1.54
CA GLY A 354 10.56 -16.74 -2.00
C GLY A 354 9.38 -16.68 -2.96
N LEU A 355 9.04 -15.51 -3.50
CA LEU A 355 7.99 -15.35 -4.52
C LEU A 355 8.42 -15.88 -5.89
N LYS A 356 7.51 -16.56 -6.59
CA LYS A 356 7.78 -17.21 -7.90
C LYS A 356 6.89 -16.65 -9.02
N HIS A 357 7.29 -15.50 -9.53
CA HIS A 357 6.60 -14.78 -10.60
C HIS A 357 6.61 -15.47 -11.98
N GLY A 358 5.98 -14.80 -12.97
CA GLY A 358 5.96 -15.25 -14.36
C GLY A 358 4.63 -15.85 -14.83
N SER A 359 3.60 -15.84 -13.99
CA SER A 359 2.27 -16.39 -14.31
C SER A 359 1.17 -15.42 -13.91
N HIS A 360 0.05 -15.43 -14.63
CA HIS A 360 -1.21 -14.85 -14.16
C HIS A 360 -1.93 -15.87 -13.28
N ILE A 361 -2.34 -15.46 -12.08
CA ILE A 361 -3.14 -16.29 -11.16
C ILE A 361 -4.59 -15.81 -11.22
N ASP A 362 -5.50 -16.71 -11.53
CA ASP A 362 -6.92 -16.41 -11.66
C ASP A 362 -7.75 -17.25 -10.70
N PHE A 363 -8.26 -16.62 -9.64
CA PHE A 363 -9.09 -17.26 -8.63
C PHE A 363 -10.54 -17.50 -9.09
N ASN A 364 -10.93 -17.04 -10.29
CA ASN A 364 -12.23 -17.35 -10.88
C ASN A 364 -12.26 -18.72 -11.57
N GLN A 365 -11.09 -19.31 -11.86
CA GLN A 365 -10.99 -20.59 -12.57
C GLN A 365 -11.77 -21.69 -11.85
N GLY A 366 -12.60 -22.44 -12.59
CA GLY A 366 -13.48 -23.47 -12.03
C GLY A 366 -14.78 -22.95 -11.40
N HIS A 367 -14.99 -21.63 -11.35
CA HIS A 367 -16.17 -21.00 -10.74
C HIS A 367 -17.02 -20.18 -11.73
N PHE A 368 -16.66 -20.15 -13.01
CA PHE A 368 -17.36 -19.42 -14.07
C PHE A 368 -17.12 -20.02 -15.47
N ASP A 369 -17.84 -19.54 -16.48
CA ASP A 369 -17.74 -19.99 -17.88
C ASP A 369 -16.65 -19.25 -18.71
N GLY A 370 -15.67 -18.65 -18.03
CA GLY A 370 -14.63 -17.83 -18.64
C GLY A 370 -15.02 -16.37 -18.88
N TYR A 371 -14.04 -15.56 -19.30
CA TYR A 371 -14.24 -14.13 -19.56
C TYR A 371 -14.90 -13.89 -20.92
N GLN A 372 -16.07 -13.23 -20.91
CA GLN A 372 -16.84 -12.88 -22.10
C GLN A 372 -16.78 -11.36 -22.33
N LEU A 373 -15.65 -10.86 -22.83
CA LEU A 373 -15.41 -9.42 -23.00
C LEU A 373 -16.23 -8.79 -24.14
N ASP A 374 -16.72 -9.60 -25.07
CA ASP A 374 -17.68 -9.25 -26.12
C ASP A 374 -19.10 -9.04 -25.58
N GLN A 375 -19.37 -9.48 -24.35
CA GLN A 375 -20.63 -9.27 -23.63
C GLN A 375 -20.37 -8.49 -22.32
N PRO A 376 -20.15 -7.17 -22.41
CA PRO A 376 -19.74 -6.34 -21.27
C PRO A 376 -20.56 -6.55 -19.99
N GLY A 377 -21.90 -6.69 -20.11
CA GLY A 377 -22.78 -6.89 -18.97
C GLY A 377 -22.46 -8.12 -18.13
N LYS A 378 -21.99 -9.22 -18.74
CA LYS A 378 -21.57 -10.43 -18.00
C LYS A 378 -20.26 -10.20 -17.25
N HIS A 379 -19.30 -9.53 -17.89
CA HIS A 379 -18.05 -9.17 -17.24
C HIS A 379 -18.28 -8.19 -16.07
N TYR A 380 -19.13 -7.19 -16.25
CA TYR A 380 -19.51 -6.29 -15.16
C TYR A 380 -20.21 -7.02 -14.02
N GLY A 381 -21.02 -8.04 -14.32
CA GLY A 381 -21.59 -8.94 -13.31
C GLY A 381 -20.53 -9.64 -12.46
N LEU A 382 -19.44 -10.12 -13.07
CA LEU A 382 -18.29 -10.70 -12.38
C LEU A 382 -17.54 -9.68 -11.51
N CYS A 383 -17.45 -8.42 -11.96
CA CYS A 383 -16.88 -7.34 -11.15
C CYS A 383 -17.76 -6.96 -9.95
N SER A 384 -19.07 -7.20 -10.00
CA SER A 384 -19.98 -6.91 -8.89
C SER A 384 -20.15 -8.09 -7.93
N ARG A 385 -20.05 -9.33 -8.42
CA ARG A 385 -20.25 -10.55 -7.63
C ARG A 385 -19.09 -11.51 -7.89
N PRO A 386 -18.34 -11.94 -6.86
CA PRO A 386 -17.23 -12.85 -7.05
C PRO A 386 -17.73 -14.19 -7.58
N ALA A 387 -17.06 -14.75 -8.59
CA ALA A 387 -17.32 -16.11 -9.05
C ALA A 387 -16.96 -17.13 -7.96
N ASN A 388 -15.80 -16.92 -7.32
CA ASN A 388 -15.33 -17.72 -6.20
C ASN A 388 -15.54 -16.97 -4.87
N PRO A 389 -16.52 -17.34 -4.05
CA PRO A 389 -16.77 -16.66 -2.77
C PRO A 389 -15.63 -16.84 -1.76
N ASN A 390 -14.75 -17.83 -1.94
CA ASN A 390 -13.61 -18.06 -1.05
C ASN A 390 -12.34 -17.31 -1.49
N ALA A 391 -12.35 -16.62 -2.63
CA ALA A 391 -11.21 -15.87 -3.16
C ALA A 391 -11.02 -14.52 -2.42
N HIS A 392 -10.78 -14.57 -1.12
CA HIS A 392 -10.61 -13.36 -0.31
C HIS A 392 -9.25 -12.71 -0.58
N MET A 393 -9.24 -11.39 -0.76
CA MET A 393 -8.04 -10.59 -0.94
C MET A 393 -7.12 -10.66 0.28
N SER A 394 -7.68 -10.80 1.48
CA SER A 394 -6.89 -10.95 2.71
C SER A 394 -5.99 -12.19 2.71
N ASN A 395 -6.27 -13.21 1.89
CA ASN A 395 -5.35 -14.35 1.72
C ASN A 395 -4.00 -13.90 1.13
N LEU A 396 -4.02 -12.97 0.18
CA LEU A 396 -2.81 -12.37 -0.40
C LEU A 396 -2.07 -11.51 0.63
N LEU A 397 -2.81 -10.74 1.43
CA LEU A 397 -2.24 -9.91 2.48
C LEU A 397 -1.59 -10.75 3.58
N ALA A 398 -2.23 -11.84 4.00
CA ALA A 398 -1.69 -12.79 4.96
C ALA A 398 -0.37 -13.41 4.46
N MET A 399 -0.34 -13.88 3.21
CA MET A 399 0.88 -14.42 2.59
C MET A 399 2.01 -13.37 2.58
N MET A 400 1.72 -12.14 2.15
CA MET A 400 2.72 -11.07 2.16
C MET A 400 3.24 -10.79 3.57
N ALA A 401 2.37 -10.73 4.59
CA ALA A 401 2.77 -10.51 5.97
C ALA A 401 3.69 -11.62 6.50
N GLN A 402 3.37 -12.89 6.19
CA GLN A 402 4.23 -14.03 6.52
C GLN A 402 5.61 -13.91 5.83
N ARG A 403 5.66 -13.50 4.56
CA ARG A 403 6.94 -13.24 3.86
C ARG A 403 7.74 -12.10 4.48
N MET A 404 7.08 -11.13 5.11
CA MET A 404 7.73 -10.07 5.89
C MET A 404 8.19 -10.53 7.29
N GLY A 405 7.83 -11.74 7.71
CA GLY A 405 8.20 -12.31 9.01
C GLY A 405 7.17 -12.11 10.12
N CYS A 406 5.93 -11.73 9.78
CA CYS A 406 4.84 -11.74 10.74
C CYS A 406 4.45 -13.18 11.08
N GLU A 407 4.47 -13.54 12.36
CA GLU A 407 3.97 -14.83 12.87
C GLU A 407 2.44 -14.77 12.98
N ILE A 408 1.75 -15.00 11.86
CA ILE A 408 0.29 -15.00 11.79
C ILE A 408 -0.23 -16.19 10.97
N ASP A 409 -1.33 -16.78 11.43
CA ASP A 409 -2.07 -17.81 10.69
C ASP A 409 -3.22 -17.20 9.87
N GLN A 410 -3.71 -16.04 10.29
CA GLN A 410 -4.85 -15.35 9.68
C GLN A 410 -4.63 -13.83 9.71
N PHE A 411 -5.11 -13.14 8.67
CA PHE A 411 -5.16 -11.67 8.61
C PHE A 411 -6.51 -11.22 8.06
N GLY A 412 -7.14 -10.24 8.71
CA GLY A 412 -8.44 -9.74 8.28
C GLY A 412 -9.46 -10.89 8.18
N ASP A 413 -10.06 -11.05 7.00
CA ASP A 413 -10.99 -12.13 6.68
C ASP A 413 -10.37 -13.29 5.88
N SER A 414 -9.04 -13.43 5.87
CA SER A 414 -8.37 -14.54 5.16
C SER A 414 -8.91 -15.90 5.60
N ASN A 415 -9.11 -16.81 4.66
CA ASN A 415 -9.74 -18.12 4.86
C ASN A 415 -8.92 -19.29 4.27
N GLN A 416 -7.80 -19.01 3.59
CA GLN A 416 -6.93 -20.03 3.02
C GLN A 416 -5.51 -19.49 2.82
N VAL A 417 -4.55 -20.40 2.76
CA VAL A 417 -3.16 -20.08 2.37
C VAL A 417 -3.08 -20.03 0.85
N ILE A 418 -2.41 -19.02 0.31
CA ILE A 418 -2.09 -18.94 -1.12
C ILE A 418 -0.58 -18.85 -1.32
N GLU A 419 -0.11 -19.33 -2.47
CA GLU A 419 1.28 -19.22 -2.89
C GLU A 419 1.36 -18.45 -4.21
N VAL A 420 2.39 -17.63 -4.36
CA VAL A 420 2.70 -16.85 -5.56
C VAL A 420 4.10 -17.14 -6.05
#